data_AF-A0A7T8KCX3-F1
#
_entry.id   AF-A0A7T8KCX3-F1
#
_cell.length_a   1.000
_cell.length_b   1.000
_cell.length_c   1.000
_cell.angle_alpha   90.00
_cell.angle_beta   90.00
_cell.angle_gamma   90.00
#
_symmetry.space_group_name_H-M   'P 1'
#
loop_
_entity.id
_entity.type
_entity.pdbx_description
1 polymer ?
#
loop_
_entity_poly.entity_id
_entity_poly.type
_entity_poly.pdbx_seq_one_letter_code
_entity_poly.pdbx_strand_id
1 'polypeptide(L)'
;MPKVIDPIRLIHELGGNRVWVYDSQKESLCCRLCSKFFNIKIRSNLFHHVRSNKHQKHLDLFNKTQTIELEEQTSSVTRPTFTMDLTRMMIACNIPLAKVEQPEFINFFEKHCGKRLPSRTTLTKCMEEECETICSKIKEQLKEKDVFVQADETTDSQGRAMTAIMAGTLM
;
A
#
# COMPACT_ATOMS: atom_id res chain seq x y z
N MET A 1 -47.43 -14.22 0.33
CA MET A 1 -46.41 -14.32 1.39
C MET A 1 -45.12 -13.68 0.90
N PRO A 2 -44.62 -12.58 1.49
CA PRO A 2 -43.34 -12.03 1.08
C PRO A 2 -42.25 -13.03 1.51
N LYS A 3 -41.47 -13.53 0.55
CA LYS A 3 -40.32 -14.38 0.85
C LYS A 3 -39.33 -13.51 1.64
N VAL A 4 -39.24 -13.72 2.95
CA VAL A 4 -38.21 -13.09 3.78
C VAL A 4 -36.87 -13.55 3.22
N ILE A 5 -36.16 -12.66 2.56
CA ILE A 5 -34.84 -12.96 1.99
C ILE A 5 -33.85 -12.85 3.13
N ASP A 6 -33.36 -13.99 3.59
CA ASP A 6 -32.27 -14.07 4.57
C ASP A 6 -30.96 -13.56 3.93
N PRO A 7 -30.42 -12.41 4.40
CA PRO A 7 -29.17 -11.85 3.88
C PRO A 7 -27.97 -12.78 4.09
N ILE A 8 -27.96 -13.57 5.16
CA ILE A 8 -26.85 -14.47 5.50
C ILE A 8 -26.76 -15.60 4.48
N ARG A 9 -27.91 -16.22 4.17
CA ARG A 9 -28.01 -17.24 3.13
C ARG A 9 -27.59 -16.72 1.77
N LEU A 10 -28.00 -15.49 1.42
CA LEU A 10 -27.64 -14.87 0.15
C LEU A 10 -26.14 -14.57 0.06
N ILE A 11 -25.50 -14.15 1.15
CA ILE A 11 -24.04 -13.96 1.19
C ILE A 11 -23.33 -15.28 0.92
N HIS A 12 -23.78 -16.38 1.55
CA HIS A 12 -23.19 -17.69 1.34
C HIS A 12 -23.29 -18.15 -0.13
N GLU A 13 -24.43 -17.90 -0.79
CA GLU A 13 -24.65 -18.23 -2.21
C GLU A 13 -23.75 -17.41 -3.17
N LEU A 14 -23.36 -16.19 -2.82
CA LEU A 14 -22.68 -15.24 -3.71
C LEU A 14 -21.15 -15.16 -3.51
N GLY A 15 -20.56 -16.05 -2.71
CA GLY A 15 -19.10 -16.07 -2.45
C GLY A 15 -18.69 -15.77 -1.00
N GLY A 16 -19.64 -15.72 -0.08
CA GLY A 16 -19.41 -15.64 1.37
C GLY A 16 -19.06 -14.25 1.91
N ASN A 17 -18.89 -14.18 3.23
CA ASN A 17 -18.65 -12.93 3.99
C ASN A 17 -17.35 -12.20 3.63
N ARG A 18 -16.47 -12.85 2.85
CA ARG A 18 -15.22 -12.26 2.35
C ARG A 18 -15.47 -11.31 1.18
N VAL A 19 -16.48 -11.61 0.37
CA VAL A 19 -16.84 -10.82 -0.82
C VAL A 19 -17.98 -9.85 -0.51
N TRP A 20 -18.89 -10.25 0.38
CA TRP A 20 -20.15 -9.54 0.63
C TRP A 20 -20.32 -9.12 2.08
N VAL A 21 -20.85 -7.93 2.29
CA VAL A 21 -21.26 -7.41 3.61
C VAL A 21 -22.70 -6.98 3.55
N TYR A 22 -23.47 -7.36 4.56
CA TYR A 22 -24.79 -6.82 4.76
C TYR A 22 -24.73 -5.52 5.57
N ASP A 23 -25.31 -4.45 5.01
CA ASP A 23 -25.59 -3.21 5.71
C ASP A 23 -27.05 -3.24 6.18
N SER A 24 -27.24 -3.41 7.49
CA SER A 24 -28.55 -3.47 8.13
C SER A 24 -29.28 -2.13 8.14
N GLN A 25 -28.56 -1.00 8.06
CA GLN A 25 -29.18 0.32 8.03
C GLN A 25 -29.78 0.63 6.65
N LYS A 26 -29.14 0.14 5.58
CA LYS A 26 -29.55 0.39 4.20
C LYS A 26 -30.30 -0.77 3.54
N GLU A 27 -30.55 -1.86 4.27
CA GLU A 27 -31.09 -3.13 3.75
C GLU A 27 -30.40 -3.58 2.45
N SER A 28 -29.07 -3.42 2.37
CA SER A 28 -28.31 -3.59 1.13
C SER A 28 -27.07 -4.46 1.30
N LEU A 29 -26.67 -5.14 0.24
CA LEU A 29 -25.42 -5.89 0.16
C LEU A 29 -24.35 -5.07 -0.52
N CYS A 30 -23.19 -4.97 0.11
CA CYS A 30 -21.99 -4.35 -0.44
C CYS A 30 -21.02 -5.41 -0.92
N CYS A 31 -20.60 -5.34 -2.19
CA CYS A 31 -19.48 -6.12 -2.70
C CYS A 31 -18.17 -5.42 -2.32
N ARG A 32 -17.36 -6.03 -1.45
CA ARG A 32 -16.05 -5.49 -1.02
C ARG A 32 -15.07 -5.35 -2.18
N LEU A 33 -15.14 -6.27 -3.15
CA LEU A 33 -14.23 -6.30 -4.30
C LEU A 33 -14.49 -5.17 -5.28
N CYS A 34 -15.73 -4.71 -5.38
CA CYS A 34 -16.15 -3.71 -6.36
C CYS A 34 -16.63 -2.40 -5.73
N SER A 35 -16.70 -2.34 -4.39
CA SER A 35 -17.25 -1.23 -3.59
C SER A 35 -18.63 -0.76 -4.06
N LYS A 36 -19.49 -1.70 -4.49
CA LYS A 36 -20.84 -1.42 -4.99
C LYS A 36 -21.91 -1.96 -4.05
N PHE A 37 -22.96 -1.18 -3.85
CA PHE A 37 -24.13 -1.51 -3.05
C PHE A 37 -25.27 -2.01 -3.92
N PHE A 38 -25.98 -3.01 -3.42
CA PHE A 38 -27.09 -3.66 -4.11
C PHE A 38 -28.25 -3.86 -3.16
N ASN A 39 -29.44 -3.52 -3.61
CA ASN A 39 -30.65 -3.79 -2.86
C ASN A 39 -30.95 -5.31 -2.87
N ILE A 40 -31.13 -5.90 -1.70
CA ILE A 40 -31.39 -7.35 -1.53
C ILE A 40 -32.71 -7.77 -2.20
N LYS A 41 -33.68 -6.85 -2.28
CA LYS A 41 -34.97 -7.10 -2.92
C LYS A 41 -34.84 -7.31 -4.43
N ILE A 42 -33.73 -6.86 -5.05
CA ILE A 42 -33.49 -6.94 -6.50
C ILE A 42 -32.33 -7.92 -6.79
N ARG A 43 -32.62 -9.22 -6.66
CA ARG A 43 -31.62 -10.29 -6.87
C ARG A 43 -31.00 -10.31 -8.27
N SER A 44 -31.73 -9.93 -9.31
CA SER A 44 -31.22 -9.92 -10.69
C SER A 44 -29.98 -9.04 -10.85
N ASN A 45 -29.93 -7.88 -10.19
CA ASN A 45 -28.79 -6.96 -10.24
C ASN A 45 -27.55 -7.57 -9.55
N LEU A 46 -27.75 -8.27 -8.44
CA LEU A 46 -26.69 -8.99 -7.73
C LEU A 46 -26.09 -10.10 -8.61
N PHE A 47 -26.93 -10.95 -9.21
CA PHE A 47 -26.45 -12.03 -10.07
C PHE A 47 -25.79 -11.51 -11.35
N HIS A 48 -26.34 -10.45 -11.95
CA HIS A 48 -25.70 -9.81 -13.11
C HIS A 48 -24.34 -9.20 -12.73
N HIS A 49 -24.24 -8.60 -11.54
CA HIS A 49 -22.98 -8.09 -11.02
C HIS A 49 -21.94 -9.20 -10.82
N VAL A 50 -22.29 -10.30 -10.13
CA VAL A 50 -21.34 -11.41 -9.89
C VAL A 50 -20.82 -11.99 -11.21
N ARG A 51 -21.69 -12.08 -12.22
CA ARG A 51 -21.33 -12.56 -13.57
C ARG A 51 -20.59 -11.53 -14.43
N SER A 52 -20.47 -10.29 -13.97
CA SER A 52 -19.80 -9.25 -14.75
C SER A 52 -18.30 -9.52 -14.85
N ASN A 53 -17.72 -9.27 -16.03
CA ASN A 53 -16.28 -9.42 -16.26
C ASN A 53 -15.43 -8.62 -15.25
N LYS A 54 -15.93 -7.49 -14.77
CA LYS A 54 -15.25 -6.68 -13.75
C LYS A 54 -15.18 -7.42 -12.41
N HIS A 55 -16.31 -7.98 -11.96
CA HIS A 55 -16.34 -8.73 -10.71
C HIS A 55 -15.47 -9.98 -10.80
N GLN A 56 -15.57 -10.76 -11.89
CA GLN A 56 -14.78 -11.97 -12.06
C GLN A 56 -13.28 -11.69 -12.01
N LYS A 57 -12.80 -10.65 -12.71
CA LYS A 57 -11.40 -10.23 -12.65
C LYS A 57 -10.95 -9.87 -11.22
N HIS A 58 -11.76 -9.10 -10.49
CA HIS A 58 -11.44 -8.72 -9.12
C HIS A 58 -11.45 -9.93 -8.16
N LEU A 59 -12.35 -10.90 -8.40
CA LEU A 59 -12.43 -12.15 -7.64
C LEU A 59 -11.20 -13.05 -7.91
N ASP A 60 -10.80 -13.18 -9.17
CA ASP A 60 -9.60 -13.94 -9.54
C ASP A 60 -8.32 -13.33 -8.93
N LEU A 61 -8.22 -12.00 -8.92
CA LEU A 61 -7.15 -11.27 -8.23
C LEU A 61 -7.17 -11.53 -6.72
N PHE A 62 -8.34 -11.39 -6.08
CA PHE A 62 -8.50 -11.60 -4.64
C PHE A 62 -8.10 -13.03 -4.21
N ASN A 63 -8.49 -14.05 -4.99
CA ASN A 63 -8.12 -15.44 -4.70
C ASN A 63 -6.61 -15.70 -4.88
N LYS A 64 -5.95 -15.01 -5.81
CA LYS A 64 -4.48 -15.08 -5.99
C LYS A 64 -3.71 -14.38 -4.87
N THR A 65 -4.22 -13.28 -4.32
CA THR A 65 -3.59 -12.61 -3.19
C THR A 65 -3.74 -13.40 -1.89
N GLN A 66 -4.88 -14.07 -1.69
CA GLN A 66 -5.13 -14.87 -0.48
C GLN A 66 -4.25 -16.13 -0.38
N THR A 67 -3.82 -16.70 -1.51
CA THR A 67 -2.85 -17.81 -1.51
C THR A 67 -1.47 -17.34 -1.05
N ILE A 68 -1.12 -16.06 -1.26
CA ILE A 68 0.14 -15.46 -0.81
C ILE A 68 0.06 -15.07 0.69
N GLU A 69 -1.08 -14.56 1.16
CA GLU A 69 -1.27 -14.12 2.56
C GLU A 69 -1.36 -15.29 3.57
N LEU A 70 -1.77 -16.49 3.15
CA LEU A 70 -1.81 -17.68 4.02
C LEU A 70 -0.41 -18.26 4.33
N GLU A 71 0.59 -17.98 3.48
CA GLU A 71 1.98 -18.41 3.69
C GLU A 71 2.75 -17.44 4.61
N GLU A 72 2.23 -16.23 4.86
CA GLU A 72 2.90 -15.19 5.66
C GLU A 72 2.63 -15.27 7.17
N GLN A 73 1.75 -16.17 7.64
CA GLN A 73 1.35 -16.24 9.06
C GLN A 73 2.23 -17.13 9.96
N THR A 74 3.29 -17.77 9.45
CA THR A 74 4.03 -18.80 10.21
C THR A 74 5.47 -18.44 10.62
N SER A 75 5.97 -17.24 10.38
CA SER A 75 7.34 -16.89 10.78
C SER A 75 7.44 -15.56 11.52
N SER A 76 7.73 -15.65 12.82
CA SER A 76 7.97 -14.57 13.79
C SER A 76 9.32 -13.87 13.59
N VAL A 77 9.66 -13.52 12.35
CA VAL A 77 10.78 -12.62 12.02
C VAL A 77 10.15 -11.50 11.20
N THR A 78 10.22 -10.27 11.71
CA THR A 78 9.65 -9.06 11.09
C THR A 78 10.23 -8.84 9.70
N ARG A 79 9.65 -9.51 8.69
CA ARG A 79 9.94 -9.27 7.29
C ARG A 79 9.43 -7.87 6.93
N PRO A 80 10.13 -7.12 6.06
CA PRO A 80 9.67 -5.82 5.64
C PRO A 80 8.28 -5.92 5.00
N THR A 81 7.39 -5.00 5.35
CA THR A 81 6.11 -4.89 4.64
C THR A 81 6.38 -4.46 3.20
N PHE A 82 5.49 -4.80 2.27
CA PHE A 82 5.57 -4.34 0.86
C PHE A 82 5.88 -2.84 0.73
N THR A 83 5.30 -2.02 1.61
CA THR A 83 5.57 -0.57 1.69
C THR A 83 7.03 -0.27 1.96
N MET A 84 7.66 -0.97 2.90
CA MET A 84 9.05 -0.75 3.28
C MET A 84 10.02 -1.20 2.18
N ASP A 85 9.77 -2.34 1.54
CA ASP A 85 10.57 -2.79 0.39
C ASP A 85 10.46 -1.83 -0.80
N LEU A 86 9.24 -1.35 -1.07
CA LEU A 86 9.02 -0.32 -2.09
C LEU A 86 9.77 0.97 -1.76
N THR A 87 9.68 1.47 -0.53
CA THR A 87 10.42 2.67 -0.09
C THR A 87 11.92 2.50 -0.30
N ARG A 88 12.49 1.38 0.15
CA ARG A 88 13.93 1.09 0.00
C ARG A 88 14.36 1.03 -1.46
N MET A 89 13.57 0.37 -2.31
CA MET A 89 13.85 0.31 -3.75
C MET A 89 13.80 1.69 -4.40
N MET A 90 12.79 2.51 -4.08
CA MET A 90 12.69 3.86 -4.63
C MET A 90 13.89 4.74 -4.22
N ILE A 91 14.31 4.67 -2.96
CA ILE A 91 15.49 5.40 -2.47
C ILE A 91 16.77 4.91 -3.16
N ALA A 92 16.99 3.59 -3.21
CA ALA A 92 18.18 2.99 -3.82
C ALA A 92 18.31 3.32 -5.31
N CYS A 93 17.18 3.42 -6.03
CA CYS A 93 17.14 3.79 -7.43
C CYS A 93 17.06 5.30 -7.67
N ASN A 94 17.14 6.14 -6.63
CA ASN A 94 16.98 7.59 -6.69
C ASN A 94 15.67 8.03 -7.40
N ILE A 95 14.59 7.28 -7.17
CA ILE A 95 13.27 7.57 -7.72
C ILE A 95 12.52 8.49 -6.73
N PRO A 96 12.08 9.69 -7.16
CA PRO A 96 11.31 10.58 -6.29
C PRO A 96 10.04 9.90 -5.77
N LEU A 97 9.81 9.95 -4.45
CA LEU A 97 8.64 9.32 -3.83
C LEU A 97 7.30 9.83 -4.39
N ALA A 98 7.25 11.07 -4.89
CA ALA A 98 6.07 11.63 -5.56
C ALA A 98 5.63 10.84 -6.81
N LYS A 99 6.50 9.97 -7.36
CA LYS A 99 6.15 9.17 -8.55
C LYS A 99 5.07 8.13 -8.28
N VAL A 100 4.84 7.73 -7.02
CA VAL A 100 3.77 6.78 -6.68
C VAL A 100 2.36 7.35 -6.84
N GLU A 101 2.24 8.66 -6.99
CA GLU A 101 0.96 9.34 -7.24
C GLU A 101 0.67 9.47 -8.75
N GLN A 102 1.61 9.08 -9.61
CA GLN A 102 1.42 9.14 -11.07
C GLN A 102 0.53 7.98 -11.55
N PRO A 103 -0.54 8.24 -12.33
CA PRO A 103 -1.49 7.22 -12.76
C PRO A 103 -0.85 6.03 -13.49
N GLU A 104 0.13 6.26 -14.36
CA GLU A 104 0.83 5.21 -15.11
C GLU A 104 1.68 4.35 -14.19
N PHE A 105 2.32 4.97 -13.20
CA PHE A 105 3.08 4.26 -12.17
C PHE A 105 2.14 3.38 -11.33
N ILE A 106 0.99 3.93 -10.94
CA ILE A 106 -0.04 3.22 -10.20
C ILE A 106 -0.53 2.01 -10.98
N ASN A 107 -0.97 2.23 -12.21
CA ASN A 107 -1.51 1.20 -13.09
C ASN A 107 -0.50 0.08 -13.35
N PHE A 108 0.79 0.42 -13.53
CA PHE A 108 1.84 -0.58 -13.74
C PHE A 108 1.98 -1.51 -12.54
N PHE A 109 2.16 -0.94 -11.34
CA PHE A 109 2.35 -1.73 -10.12
C PHE A 109 1.09 -2.50 -9.74
N GLU A 110 -0.09 -1.89 -9.81
CA GLU A 110 -1.34 -2.59 -9.49
C GLU A 110 -1.61 -3.75 -10.48
N LYS A 111 -1.27 -3.57 -11.76
CA LYS A 111 -1.41 -4.62 -12.79
C LYS A 111 -0.44 -5.78 -12.58
N HIS A 112 0.83 -5.49 -12.27
CA HIS A 112 1.89 -6.51 -12.25
C HIS A 112 2.18 -7.08 -10.87
N CYS A 113 1.98 -6.31 -9.80
CA CYS A 113 2.23 -6.73 -8.42
C CYS A 113 0.95 -7.12 -7.66
N GLY A 114 -0.24 -6.75 -8.17
CA GLY A 114 -1.51 -7.08 -7.52
C GLY A 114 -1.72 -6.43 -6.15
N LYS A 115 -0.91 -5.44 -5.79
CA LYS A 115 -0.96 -4.69 -4.53
C LYS A 115 -1.23 -3.22 -4.83
N ARG A 116 -2.08 -2.60 -4.02
CA ARG A 116 -2.32 -1.15 -4.06
C ARG A 116 -1.07 -0.42 -3.61
N LEU A 117 -0.68 0.63 -4.33
CA LEU A 117 0.45 1.46 -3.92
C LEU A 117 0.11 2.27 -2.66
N PRO A 118 1.07 2.41 -1.74
CA PRO A 118 0.95 3.31 -0.60
C PRO A 118 0.99 4.77 -1.07
N SER A 119 0.43 5.67 -0.24
CA SER A 119 0.49 7.11 -0.51
C SER A 119 1.90 7.65 -0.36
N ARG A 120 2.20 8.80 -0.98
CA ARG A 120 3.47 9.52 -0.78
C ARG A 120 3.76 9.73 0.70
N THR A 121 2.76 10.18 1.48
CA THR A 121 2.89 10.40 2.93
C THR A 121 3.30 9.13 3.68
N THR A 122 2.76 7.98 3.30
CA THR A 122 3.12 6.69 3.90
C THR A 122 4.58 6.34 3.59
N LEU A 123 5.02 6.52 2.33
CA LEU A 123 6.42 6.26 1.94
C LEU A 123 7.39 7.22 2.63
N THR A 124 7.03 8.50 2.78
CA THR A 124 7.84 9.49 3.49
C THR A 124 8.07 9.09 4.94
N LYS A 125 7.02 8.63 5.66
CA LYS A 125 7.16 8.13 7.03
C LYS A 125 8.10 6.92 7.11
N CYS A 126 7.94 5.95 6.22
CA CYS A 126 8.85 4.81 6.17
C CYS A 126 10.29 5.22 5.84
N MET A 127 10.49 6.23 4.98
CA MET A 127 11.82 6.77 4.69
C MET A 127 12.43 7.43 5.93
N GLU A 128 11.65 8.19 6.70
CA GLU A 128 12.10 8.82 7.95
C GLU A 128 12.56 7.77 8.97
N GLU A 129 11.79 6.69 9.17
CA GLU A 129 12.15 5.57 10.05
C GLU A 129 13.47 4.88 9.62
N GLU A 130 13.65 4.68 8.32
CA GLU A 130 14.90 4.11 7.76
C GLU A 130 16.08 5.09 7.93
N CYS A 131 15.85 6.39 7.72
CA CYS A 131 16.85 7.44 7.94
C CYS A 131 17.32 7.48 9.40
N GLU A 132 16.42 7.37 10.38
CA GLU A 132 16.78 7.31 11.80
C GLU A 132 17.69 6.10 12.10
N THR A 133 17.38 4.95 11.51
CA THR A 133 18.19 3.74 11.64
C THR A 133 19.59 3.94 11.05
N ILE A 134 19.69 4.55 9.86
CA ILE A 134 20.96 4.84 9.20
C ILE A 134 21.77 5.88 10.00
N CYS A 135 21.14 6.97 10.44
CA CYS A 135 21.76 7.98 11.28
C CYS A 135 22.33 7.39 12.57
N SER A 136 21.63 6.43 13.18
CA SER A 136 22.09 5.75 14.39
C SER A 136 23.35 4.92 14.12
N LYS A 137 23.37 4.17 13.02
CA LYS A 137 24.56 3.43 12.56
C LYS A 137 25.73 4.34 12.24
N ILE A 138 25.49 5.48 11.58
CA ILE A 138 26.53 6.47 11.29
C ILE A 138 27.10 7.01 12.61
N LYS A 139 26.26 7.42 13.57
CA LYS A 139 26.71 7.90 14.89
C LYS A 139 27.55 6.86 15.63
N GLU A 140 27.15 5.60 15.58
CA GLU A 140 27.91 4.49 16.15
C GLU A 140 29.27 4.32 15.47
N GLN A 141 29.33 4.40 14.13
CA GLN A 141 30.57 4.31 13.38
C GLN A 141 31.53 5.49 13.62
N LEU A 142 30.99 6.66 13.95
CA LEU A 142 31.75 7.88 14.26
C LEU A 142 32.15 7.97 15.74
N LYS A 143 31.65 7.08 16.59
CA LYS A 143 31.96 7.08 18.02
C LYS A 143 33.47 6.95 18.24
N GLU A 144 34.03 7.81 19.09
CA GLU A 144 35.45 7.82 19.47
C GLU A 144 36.43 8.06 18.29
N LYS A 145 35.94 8.62 17.18
CA LYS A 145 36.77 9.03 16.05
C LYS A 145 36.79 10.54 15.92
N ASP A 146 37.95 11.07 15.56
CA ASP A 146 38.05 12.45 15.11
C ASP A 146 37.28 12.61 13.80
N VAL A 147 36.52 13.69 13.68
CA VAL A 147 35.68 13.98 12.51
C VAL A 147 36.07 15.30 11.90
N PHE A 148 36.08 15.35 10.57
CA PHE A 148 36.15 16.60 9.83
C PHE A 148 34.78 16.95 9.27
N VAL A 149 34.53 18.25 9.17
CA VAL A 149 33.32 18.81 8.58
C VAL A 149 33.74 19.87 7.57
N GLN A 150 33.26 19.75 6.34
CA GLN A 150 33.41 20.74 5.29
C GLN A 150 32.05 21.34 4.99
N ALA A 151 31.98 22.67 4.98
CA ALA A 151 30.80 23.42 4.59
C ALA A 151 31.08 24.18 3.30
N ASP A 152 30.18 24.08 2.34
CA ASP A 152 30.20 24.83 1.08
C ASP A 152 28.90 25.63 0.97
N GLU A 153 29.03 26.95 0.86
CA GLU A 153 27.89 27.88 0.81
C GLU A 153 27.69 28.41 -0.61
N THR A 154 26.49 28.28 -1.13
CA THR A 154 26.11 28.78 -2.45
C THR A 154 24.75 29.46 -2.40
N THR A 155 24.51 30.40 -3.30
CA THR A 155 23.19 31.01 -3.50
C THR A 155 22.70 30.63 -4.88
N ASP A 156 21.49 30.09 -4.97
CA ASP A 156 20.93 29.70 -6.25
C ASP A 156 20.43 30.90 -7.08
N SER A 157 20.04 30.65 -8.33
CA SER A 157 19.53 31.68 -9.23
C SER A 157 18.21 32.32 -8.78
N GLN A 158 17.55 31.77 -7.76
CA GLN A 158 16.33 32.30 -7.14
C GLN A 158 16.63 33.10 -5.86
N GLY A 159 17.91 33.26 -5.48
CA GLY A 159 18.34 33.97 -4.28
C GLY A 159 18.22 33.16 -2.99
N ARG A 160 18.02 31.84 -3.08
CA ARG A 160 17.99 30.95 -1.90
C ARG A 160 19.42 30.57 -1.53
N ALA A 161 19.82 30.88 -0.31
CA ALA A 161 21.09 30.43 0.25
C ALA A 161 21.01 28.94 0.61
N MET A 162 22.04 28.19 0.24
CA MET A 162 22.19 26.76 0.49
C MET A 162 23.58 26.48 1.05
N THR A 163 23.65 25.64 2.09
CA THR A 163 24.92 25.15 2.64
C THR A 163 24.96 23.64 2.47
N ALA A 164 25.91 23.13 1.70
CA ALA A 164 26.22 21.72 1.64
C ALA A 164 27.21 21.38 2.76
N ILE A 165 26.87 20.38 3.58
CA ILE A 165 27.74 19.92 4.67
C ILE A 165 28.17 18.50 4.34
N MET A 166 29.48 18.28 4.27
CA MET A 166 30.09 16.96 4.16
C MET A 166 30.84 16.67 5.45
N ALA A 167 30.64 15.48 6.02
CA ALA A 167 31.35 15.04 7.22
C ALA A 167 31.99 13.66 6.97
N GLY A 168 33.14 13.44 7.59
CA GLY A 168 33.86 12.16 7.53
C GLY A 168 34.78 11.99 8.73
N THR A 169 35.38 10.81 8.84
CA THR A 169 36.38 10.51 9.86
C THR A 169 37.75 11.01 9.42
N LEU A 170 38.48 11.64 10.32
CA LEU A 170 39.91 11.89 10.18
C LEU A 170 40.62 10.54 10.42
N MET A 171 41.31 10.03 9.40
CA MET A 171 42.16 8.85 9.51
C MET A 171 43.47 9.16 10.21
#